data_AF-A0A7Y2NX47-F1
#
_entry.id   AF-A0A7Y2NX47-F1
#
_cell.length_a   1.000
_cell.length_b   1.000
_cell.length_c   1.000
_cell.angle_alpha   90.00
_cell.angle_beta   90.00
_cell.angle_gamma   90.00
#
_symmetry.space_group_name_H-M   'P 1'
#
loop_
_entity.id
_entity.type
_entity.pdbx_description
1 polymer ?
#
loop_
_entity_poly.entity_id
_entity_poly.type
_entity_poly.pdbx_seq_one_letter_code
_entity_poly.pdbx_strand_id
1 'polypeptide(L)'
;ILVFNYLDRSRMDQVRDCLAPGGILLLETYLLAQRDLGWGPTSEEHMLRPGELPGLVAPLDVIHCREVFEPVDSQRWRAVASVVAQKR
;
A
#
# COMPACT_ATOMS: atom_id res chain seq x y z
N ILE A 1 -3.73 -11.13 6.28
CA ILE A 1 -3.83 -10.94 4.82
C ILE A 1 -2.60 -10.17 4.36
N LEU A 2 -2.02 -10.55 3.24
CA LEU A 2 -0.85 -9.90 2.64
C LEU A 2 -1.25 -9.38 1.25
N VAL A 3 -1.00 -8.10 0.97
CA VAL A 3 -1.31 -7.46 -0.32
C VAL A 3 -0.07 -6.70 -0.80
N PHE A 4 0.42 -7.05 -1.98
CA PHE A 4 1.63 -6.45 -2.54
C PHE A 4 1.40 -6.03 -3.98
N ASN A 5 1.87 -4.83 -4.35
CA ASN A 5 1.83 -4.31 -5.71
C ASN A 5 0.43 -4.32 -6.34
N TYR A 6 -0.60 -4.14 -5.51
CA TYR A 6 -2.00 -4.17 -5.92
C TYR A 6 -2.73 -3.00 -5.25
N LEU A 7 -3.57 -2.32 -6.04
CA LEU A 7 -4.48 -1.31 -5.54
C LEU A 7 -5.75 -1.29 -6.40
N ASP A 8 -6.85 -1.69 -5.77
CA ASP A 8 -8.22 -1.41 -6.24
C ASP A 8 -8.98 -0.83 -5.06
N ARG A 9 -9.20 0.48 -5.08
CA ARG A 9 -9.85 1.21 -3.98
C ARG A 9 -11.25 0.65 -3.69
N SER A 10 -11.97 0.23 -4.73
CA SER A 10 -13.34 -0.27 -4.61
C SER A 10 -13.43 -1.61 -3.87
N ARG A 11 -12.33 -2.35 -3.81
CA ARG A 11 -12.25 -3.67 -3.16
C ARG A 11 -11.61 -3.66 -1.79
N MET A 12 -11.08 -2.52 -1.36
CA MET A 12 -10.37 -2.44 -0.08
C MET A 12 -11.27 -2.80 1.11
N ASP A 13 -12.55 -2.48 1.04
CA ASP A 13 -13.54 -2.90 2.05
C ASP A 13 -13.60 -4.42 2.16
N GLN A 14 -13.69 -5.12 1.03
CA GLN A 14 -13.72 -6.59 0.98
C GLN A 14 -12.43 -7.20 1.54
N VAL A 15 -11.27 -6.59 1.25
CA VAL A 15 -9.98 -7.03 1.80
C VAL A 15 -9.96 -6.92 3.33
N ARG A 16 -10.48 -5.82 3.89
CA ARG A 16 -10.56 -5.64 5.36
C ARG A 16 -11.58 -6.58 6.00
N ASP A 17 -12.67 -6.88 5.30
CA ASP A 17 -13.72 -7.78 5.79
C ASP A 17 -13.26 -9.23 5.91
N CYS A 18 -12.32 -9.66 5.06
CA CYS A 18 -11.71 -10.99 5.16
C CYS A 18 -10.84 -11.20 6.41
N LEU A 19 -10.51 -10.15 7.18
CA LEU A 19 -9.82 -10.31 8.46
C LEU A 19 -10.80 -10.75 9.55
N ALA A 20 -10.41 -11.78 10.31
CA ALA A 20 -10.99 -12.07 11.61
C ALA A 20 -10.54 -11.01 12.65
N PRO A 21 -11.27 -10.85 13.79
CA PRO A 21 -10.80 -10.05 14.92
C PRO A 21 -9.39 -10.45 15.36
N GLY A 22 -8.54 -9.47 15.64
CA GLY A 22 -7.10 -9.65 15.89
C GLY A 22 -6.24 -9.91 14.63
N GLY A 23 -6.86 -10.08 13.46
CA GLY A 23 -6.17 -10.34 12.19
C GLY A 23 -5.36 -9.14 11.68
N ILE A 24 -4.25 -9.42 11.00
CA ILE A 24 -3.31 -8.40 10.49
C ILE A 24 -3.42 -8.26 8.97
N LEU A 25 -3.47 -7.03 8.48
CA LEU A 25 -3.21 -6.64 7.10
C LEU A 25 -1.79 -6.08 6.98
N LEU A 26 -0.99 -6.68 6.10
CA LEU A 26 0.20 -6.05 5.53
C LEU A 26 -0.11 -5.66 4.09
N LEU A 27 -0.02 -4.38 3.78
CA LEU A 27 -0.18 -3.86 2.42
C LEU A 27 1.03 -3.02 2.05
N GLU A 28 1.64 -3.29 0.89
CA GLU A 28 2.62 -2.40 0.26
C GLU A 28 2.29 -2.21 -1.23
N THR A 29 2.26 -0.97 -1.69
CA THR A 29 2.05 -0.67 -3.11
C THR A 29 2.71 0.65 -3.50
N TYR A 30 2.71 0.95 -4.80
CA TYR A 30 3.44 2.08 -5.37
C TYR A 30 2.75 3.42 -5.13
N LEU A 31 3.56 4.44 -4.89
CA LEU A 31 3.15 5.84 -4.93
C LEU A 31 3.15 6.35 -6.37
N LEU A 32 2.40 7.42 -6.64
CA LEU A 32 2.40 8.09 -7.95
C LEU A 32 3.80 8.49 -8.42
N ALA A 33 4.70 8.83 -7.49
CA ALA A 33 6.10 9.15 -7.78
C ALA A 33 6.88 8.00 -8.44
N GLN A 34 6.42 6.75 -8.34
CA GLN A 34 7.04 5.61 -9.02
C GLN A 34 7.06 5.79 -10.54
N ARG A 35 6.01 6.40 -11.09
CA ARG A 35 5.84 6.55 -12.54
C ARG A 35 7.03 7.27 -13.18
N ASP A 36 7.56 8.28 -12.48
CA ASP A 36 8.64 9.12 -12.99
C ASP A 36 9.99 8.38 -13.04
N LEU A 37 10.07 7.19 -12.43
CA LEU A 37 11.27 6.34 -12.43
C LEU A 37 11.37 5.47 -13.69
N GLY A 38 10.36 5.49 -14.57
CA GLY A 38 10.40 4.81 -15.87
C GLY A 38 10.31 3.28 -15.81
N TRP A 39 9.94 2.71 -14.66
CA TRP A 39 9.69 1.27 -14.50
C TRP A 39 8.61 0.99 -13.45
N GLY A 40 7.97 -0.18 -13.54
CA GLY A 40 6.88 -0.57 -12.65
C GLY A 40 5.50 -0.26 -13.26
N PRO A 41 4.45 -0.10 -12.43
CA PRO A 41 3.11 0.21 -12.95
C PRO A 41 3.09 1.57 -13.65
N THR A 42 2.17 1.73 -14.60
CA THR A 42 1.98 2.98 -15.36
C THR A 42 0.60 3.59 -15.17
N SER A 43 -0.37 2.80 -14.69
CA SER A 43 -1.72 3.28 -14.41
C SER A 43 -1.77 4.02 -13.08
N GLU A 44 -2.09 5.31 -13.13
CA GLU A 44 -2.31 6.13 -11.93
C GLU A 44 -3.46 5.59 -11.07
N GLU A 45 -4.46 4.93 -11.68
CA GLU A 45 -5.58 4.32 -10.97
C GLU A 45 -5.11 3.28 -9.93
N HIS A 46 -3.98 2.61 -10.19
CA HIS A 46 -3.44 1.58 -9.32
C HIS A 46 -2.25 2.07 -8.48
N MET A 47 -2.08 3.39 -8.34
CA MET A 47 -1.05 4.01 -7.50
C MET A 47 -1.67 4.87 -6.40
N LEU A 48 -0.95 4.98 -5.29
CA LEU A 48 -1.33 5.81 -4.15
C LEU A 48 -0.90 7.27 -4.35
N ARG A 49 -1.77 8.18 -3.93
CA ARG A 49 -1.36 9.55 -3.61
C ARG A 49 -0.61 9.56 -2.26
N PRO A 50 0.32 10.50 -2.06
CA PRO A 50 0.97 10.68 -0.76
C PRO A 50 -0.08 10.86 0.36
N GLY A 51 0.12 10.15 1.47
CA GLY A 51 -0.75 10.16 2.65
C GLY A 51 -2.06 9.36 2.51
N GLU A 52 -2.31 8.72 1.37
CA GLU A 52 -3.60 8.04 1.12
C GLU A 52 -3.78 6.75 1.92
N LEU A 53 -2.69 6.00 2.14
CA LEU A 53 -2.74 4.63 2.64
C LEU A 53 -3.42 4.46 4.02
N PRO A 54 -3.17 5.31 5.04
CA PRO A 54 -3.86 5.19 6.33
C PRO A 54 -5.37 5.31 6.22
N GLY A 55 -5.87 6.21 5.36
CA GLY A 55 -7.30 6.39 5.13
C GLY A 55 -7.93 5.17 4.45
N LEU A 56 -7.19 4.54 3.53
CA LEU A 56 -7.64 3.37 2.79
C LEU A 56 -7.84 2.11 3.66
N VAL A 57 -7.04 1.99 4.73
CA VAL A 57 -7.12 0.86 5.67
C VAL A 57 -8.02 1.13 6.88
N ALA A 58 -8.58 2.32 7.02
CA ALA A 58 -9.55 2.61 8.08
C ALA A 58 -10.77 1.65 7.95
N PRO A 59 -11.35 1.17 9.08
CA PRO A 59 -11.08 1.56 10.46
C PRO A 59 -10.06 0.66 11.19
N LEU A 60 -9.19 -0.07 10.48
CA LEU A 60 -8.17 -0.90 11.14
C LEU A 60 -7.22 -0.05 11.98
N ASP A 61 -6.72 -0.60 13.08
CA ASP A 61 -5.69 0.04 13.90
C ASP A 61 -4.34 -0.02 13.19
N VAL A 62 -3.80 1.14 12.83
CA VAL A 62 -2.48 1.23 12.18
C VAL A 62 -1.39 1.05 13.23
N ILE A 63 -0.61 -0.03 13.10
CA ILE A 63 0.55 -0.33 13.94
C ILE A 63 1.80 0.33 13.38
N HIS A 64 1.96 0.29 12.06
CA HIS A 64 3.08 0.89 11.34
C HIS A 64 2.61 1.38 9.98
N CYS A 65 3.05 2.57 9.56
CA CYS A 65 2.82 3.10 8.21
C CYS A 65 4.03 3.91 7.78
N ARG A 66 4.41 3.79 6.51
CA ARG A 66 5.51 4.53 5.92
C ARG A 66 5.29 4.80 4.45
N GLU A 67 5.91 5.88 3.97
CA GLU A 67 6.10 6.18 2.56
C GLU A 67 7.61 6.36 2.35
N VAL A 68 8.19 5.62 1.41
CA VAL A 68 9.63 5.55 1.24
C VAL A 68 10.03 5.64 -0.23
N PHE A 69 11.17 6.28 -0.47
CA PHE A 69 11.89 6.24 -1.72
C PHE A 69 13.23 5.55 -1.46
N GLU A 70 13.41 4.34 -2.00
CA GLU A 70 14.52 3.46 -1.61
C GLU A 70 15.09 2.67 -2.80
N PRO A 71 16.37 2.27 -2.75
CA PRO A 71 16.97 1.45 -3.79
C PRO A 71 16.36 0.04 -3.77
N VAL A 72 16.06 -0.48 -4.95
CA VAL A 72 15.70 -1.89 -5.18
C VAL A 72 16.95 -2.71 -5.47
N ASP A 73 17.83 -2.15 -6.29
CA ASP A 73 19.14 -2.68 -6.61
C ASP A 73 20.09 -1.51 -6.97
N SER A 74 21.27 -1.82 -7.51
CA SER A 74 22.28 -0.80 -7.88
C SER A 74 21.84 0.21 -8.94
N GLN A 75 20.77 -0.08 -9.69
CA GLN A 75 20.32 0.73 -10.82
C GLN A 75 18.88 1.25 -10.66
N ARG A 76 18.07 0.62 -9.82
CA ARG A 76 16.65 0.93 -9.67
C ARG A 76 16.30 1.45 -8.29
N TRP A 77 15.44 2.46 -8.27
CA TRP A 77 14.78 3.00 -7.09
C TRP A 77 13.28 2.74 -7.16
N ARG A 78 12.62 2.66 -6.00
CA ARG A 78 11.17 2.57 -5.90
C ARG A 78 10.59 3.61 -4.96
N ALA A 79 9.39 4.09 -5.27
CA ALA A 79 8.56 4.90 -4.40
C ALA A 79 7.34 4.09 -3.97
N VAL A 80 7.28 3.70 -2.70
CA VAL A 80 6.23 2.82 -2.17
C VAL A 80 5.70 3.33 -0.84
N ALA A 81 4.46 2.94 -0.54
CA ALA A 81 3.87 3.07 0.79
C ALA A 81 3.57 1.69 1.35
N SER A 82 3.84 1.48 2.64
CA SER A 82 3.60 0.22 3.34
C SER A 82 2.84 0.47 4.64
N VAL A 83 1.93 -0.42 5.01
CA VAL A 83 1.18 -0.38 6.26
C VAL A 83 1.04 -1.77 6.89
N VAL A 84 1.15 -1.81 8.21
CA VAL A 84 0.74 -2.92 9.07
C VAL A 84 -0.45 -2.42 9.89
N ALA A 85 -1.60 -3.05 9.74
CA ALA A 85 -2.81 -2.69 10.47
C ALA A 85 -3.54 -3.92 11.02
N GLN A 86 -4.20 -3.78 12.16
CA GLN A 86 -4.92 -4.86 12.84
C GLN A 86 -6.42 -4.57 12.88
N LYS A 87 -7.24 -5.61 12.69
CA LYS A 87 -8.67 -5.53 12.96
C LYS A 87 -8.90 -5.77 14.45
N ARG A 88 -9.58 -4.84 15.11
CA ARG A 88 -10.06 -5.06 16.49
C ARG A 88 -11.07 -6.20 16.54
#